data_AF-A0A8J6MS70-F1
#
_entry.id   AF-A0A8J6MS70-F1
#
_cell.length_a   1.000
_cell.length_b   1.000
_cell.length_c   1.000
_cell.angle_alpha   90.00
_cell.angle_beta   90.00
_cell.angle_gamma   90.00
#
_symmetry.space_group_name_H-M   'P 1'
#
loop_
_entity.id
_entity.type
_entity.pdbx_description
1 polymer ?
#
loop_
_entity_poly.entity_id
_entity_poly.type
_entity_poly.pdbx_seq_one_letter_code
_entity_poly.pdbx_strand_id
1 'polypeptide(L)'
;MNESLTALLSKFKLDLGTEPLPIELGGYYHRKGNKKHIIVNNALPYDKKIEICYELVFKHCLDEKGISFIPCYLSEETTYKGLYRKRGAAS
;
A
#
# COMPACT_ATOMS: atom_id res chain seq x y z
N MET A 1 13.15 9.27 1.46
CA MET A 1 11.68 9.08 1.63
C MET A 1 10.98 10.30 1.07
N ASN A 2 9.84 10.16 0.39
CA ASN A 2 9.13 11.29 -0.23
C ASN A 2 8.65 12.29 0.85
N GLU A 3 9.03 13.56 0.73
CA GLU A 3 8.74 14.60 1.74
C GLU A 3 7.24 14.85 1.90
N SER A 4 6.49 14.88 0.80
CA SER A 4 5.04 15.06 0.80
C SER A 4 4.35 13.90 1.51
N LEU A 5 4.79 12.66 1.27
CA LEU A 5 4.24 11.50 1.97
C LEU A 5 4.54 11.58 3.48
N THR A 6 5.74 12.02 3.85
CA THR A 6 6.14 12.15 5.26
C THR A 6 5.28 13.19 5.98
N ALA A 7 5.01 14.32 5.33
CA ALA A 7 4.13 15.37 5.84
C ALA A 7 2.69 14.85 6.04
N LEU A 8 2.16 14.08 5.10
CA LEU A 8 0.83 13.49 5.20
C LEU A 8 0.72 12.47 6.34
N LEU A 9 1.69 11.56 6.44
CA LEU A 9 1.73 10.56 7.51
C LEU A 9 1.73 11.23 8.89
N SER A 10 2.57 12.26 9.06
CA SER A 10 2.62 13.05 10.29
C SER A 10 1.29 13.77 10.58
N LYS A 11 0.71 14.44 9.58
CA LYS A 11 -0.55 15.18 9.70
C LYS A 11 -1.70 14.31 10.20
N PHE A 12 -1.78 13.08 9.71
CA PHE A 12 -2.85 12.14 10.05
C PHE A 12 -2.51 11.17 11.19
N LYS A 13 -1.29 11.28 11.76
CA LYS A 13 -0.73 10.38 12.78
C LYS A 13 -0.79 8.91 12.34
N LEU A 14 -0.31 8.67 11.12
CA LEU A 14 -0.25 7.36 10.48
C LEU A 14 1.16 6.80 10.62
N ASP A 15 1.27 5.62 11.21
CA ASP A 15 2.53 4.88 11.27
C ASP A 15 2.69 4.04 10.00
N LEU A 16 3.79 4.22 9.27
CA LEU A 16 4.10 3.44 8.08
C LEU A 16 4.97 2.23 8.44
N GLY A 17 4.56 1.05 7.99
CA GLY A 17 5.32 -0.19 8.08
C GLY A 17 5.31 -0.97 6.77
N THR A 18 6.14 -2.00 6.71
CA THR A 18 6.21 -2.92 5.58
C THR A 18 6.23 -4.35 6.07
N GLU A 19 5.50 -5.25 5.42
CA GLU A 19 5.48 -6.67 5.76
C GLU A 19 5.26 -7.54 4.52
N PRO A 20 5.58 -8.85 4.56
CA PRO A 20 5.24 -9.75 3.46
C PRO A 20 3.72 -9.94 3.38
N LEU A 21 3.12 -9.58 2.24
CA LEU A 21 1.68 -9.68 2.00
C LEU A 21 1.38 -10.61 0.81
N PRO A 22 0.13 -11.14 0.70
CA PRO A 22 -0.32 -11.84 -0.50
C PRO A 22 -0.04 -11.06 -1.77
N ILE A 23 0.21 -11.76 -2.88
CA ILE A 23 0.71 -11.14 -4.13
C ILE A 23 -0.26 -10.12 -4.72
N GLU A 24 -1.55 -10.26 -4.43
CA GLU A 24 -2.63 -9.38 -4.89
C GLU A 24 -2.82 -8.16 -3.97
N LEU A 25 -2.28 -8.20 -2.76
CA LEU A 25 -2.44 -7.14 -1.77
C LEU A 25 -1.23 -6.21 -1.81
N GLY A 26 -1.46 -4.97 -2.24
CA GLY A 26 -0.43 -3.94 -2.27
C GLY A 26 -0.14 -3.36 -0.90
N GLY A 27 -1.17 -3.26 -0.07
CA GLY A 27 -1.08 -2.80 1.31
C GLY A 27 -2.45 -2.66 1.95
N TYR A 28 -2.47 -2.23 3.21
CA TYR A 28 -3.70 -1.91 3.90
C TYR A 28 -3.49 -0.82 4.94
N TYR A 29 -4.58 -0.15 5.27
CA TYR A 29 -4.70 0.66 6.48
C TYR A 29 -5.40 -0.16 7.56
N HIS A 30 -4.92 -0.06 8.80
CA HIS A 30 -5.54 -0.67 9.97
C HIS A 30 -5.51 0.28 11.16
N ARG A 31 -6.66 0.46 11.79
CA ARG A 31 -6.82 1.17 13.05
C ARG A 31 -7.07 0.19 14.20
N LYS A 32 -6.18 0.20 15.19
CA LYS A 32 -6.36 -0.53 16.46
C LYS A 32 -6.42 0.47 17.61
N GLY A 33 -7.62 0.74 18.09
CA GLY A 33 -7.89 1.79 19.07
C GLY A 33 -7.52 3.18 18.53
N ASN A 34 -6.57 3.84 19.17
CA ASN A 34 -6.08 5.17 18.77
C ASN A 34 -4.88 5.14 17.82
N LYS A 35 -4.32 3.95 17.54
CA LYS A 35 -3.21 3.81 16.61
C LYS A 35 -3.70 3.50 15.21
N LYS A 36 -3.10 4.15 14.23
CA LYS A 36 -3.41 4.00 12.81
C LYS A 36 -2.15 3.61 12.07
N HIS A 37 -2.23 2.51 11.33
CA HIS A 37 -1.10 1.93 10.63
C HIS A 37 -1.40 1.83 9.15
N ILE A 38 -0.43 2.19 8.32
CA ILE A 38 -0.36 1.83 6.91
C ILE A 38 0.71 0.76 6.79
N ILE A 39 0.36 -0.38 6.22
CA ILE A 39 1.28 -1.48 5.98
C ILE A 39 1.32 -1.74 4.48
N VAL A 40 2.51 -1.67 3.87
CA VAL A 40 2.70 -1.95 2.45
C VAL A 40 3.47 -3.24 2.21
N ASN A 41 3.16 -3.91 1.11
CA ASN A 41 3.81 -5.15 0.73
C ASN A 41 5.31 -4.91 0.48
N ASN A 42 6.16 -5.59 1.26
CA ASN A 42 7.62 -5.42 1.16
C ASN A 42 8.20 -5.92 -0.17
N ALA A 43 7.48 -6.78 -0.90
CA ALA A 43 7.90 -7.32 -2.20
C ALA A 43 7.74 -6.32 -3.36
N LEU A 44 7.02 -5.22 -3.14
CA LEU A 44 6.80 -4.21 -4.18
C LEU A 44 8.03 -3.31 -4.40
N PRO A 45 8.24 -2.82 -5.64
CA PRO A 45 9.24 -1.78 -5.89
C PRO A 45 8.87 -0.49 -5.15
N TYR A 46 9.87 0.35 -4.90
CA TYR A 46 9.70 1.58 -4.10
C TYR A 46 8.58 2.49 -4.64
N ASP A 47 8.54 2.73 -5.96
CA ASP A 47 7.53 3.62 -6.55
C ASP A 47 6.10 3.10 -6.33
N LYS A 48 5.90 1.78 -6.43
CA LYS A 48 4.60 1.15 -6.15
C LYS A 48 4.24 1.24 -4.67
N LYS A 49 5.21 1.06 -3.76
CA LYS A 49 4.96 1.28 -2.32
C LYS A 49 4.49 2.70 -2.05
N ILE A 50 5.09 3.71 -2.71
CA ILE A 50 4.69 5.10 -2.57
C ILE A 50 3.28 5.34 -3.10
N GLU A 51 2.95 4.84 -4.29
CA GLU A 51 1.58 4.92 -4.85
C GLU A 51 0.54 4.33 -3.89
N ILE A 52 0.77 3.12 -3.37
CA ILE A 52 -0.12 2.46 -2.41
C ILE A 52 -0.25 3.27 -1.12
N CYS A 53 0.83 3.87 -0.63
CA CYS A 53 0.78 4.73 0.55
C CYS A 53 -0.14 5.94 0.32
N TYR A 54 -0.01 6.63 -0.82
CA TYR A 54 -0.88 7.76 -1.15
C TYR A 54 -2.35 7.34 -1.27
N GLU A 55 -2.61 6.20 -1.91
CA GLU A 55 -3.97 5.69 -2.07
C GLU A 55 -4.61 5.37 -0.70
N LEU A 56 -3.86 4.74 0.21
CA LEU A 56 -4.34 4.42 1.56
C LEU A 56 -4.55 5.67 2.41
N VAL A 57 -3.67 6.67 2.30
CA VAL A 57 -3.88 7.98 2.95
C VAL A 57 -5.15 8.63 2.42
N PHE A 58 -5.38 8.63 1.11
CA PHE A 58 -6.56 9.22 0.51
C PHE A 58 -7.84 8.50 0.94
N LYS A 59 -7.84 7.17 0.92
CA LYS A 59 -8.96 6.36 1.42
C LYS A 59 -9.22 6.61 2.91
N HIS A 60 -8.18 6.80 3.72
CA HIS A 60 -8.33 7.20 5.12
C HIS A 60 -9.02 8.57 5.26
N CYS A 61 -8.67 9.55 4.42
CA CYS A 61 -9.31 10.87 4.45
C CYS A 61 -10.80 10.82 4.08
N LEU A 62 -11.19 9.88 3.21
CA LEU A 62 -12.58 9.68 2.80
C LEU A 62 -13.37 8.77 3.76
N ASP A 63 -12.71 8.18 4.76
CA ASP A 63 -13.34 7.25 5.69
C ASP A 63 -14.12 7.98 6.80
N GLU A 64 -15.30 8.49 6.44
CA GLU A 64 -16.23 9.16 7.37
C GLU A 64 -16.79 8.20 8.44
N LYS A 65 -16.82 6.90 8.13
CA LYS A 65 -17.36 5.85 9.00
C LYS A 65 -16.34 5.35 10.03
N GLY A 66 -15.08 5.76 9.91
CA GLY A 66 -14.01 5.33 10.80
C GLY A 66 -13.75 3.82 10.74
N ILE A 67 -13.82 3.25 9.54
CA ILE A 67 -13.52 1.85 9.25
C ILE A 67 -12.17 1.45 9.87
N SER A 68 -12.17 0.30 10.53
CA SER A 68 -10.97 -0.23 11.20
C SER A 68 -9.95 -0.81 10.22
N PHE A 69 -10.35 -1.22 9.02
CA PHE A 69 -9.48 -1.85 8.04
C PHE A 69 -9.85 -1.48 6.59
N ILE A 70 -8.87 -0.99 5.83
CA ILE A 70 -9.05 -0.59 4.42
C ILE A 70 -7.97 -1.26 3.57
N PRO A 71 -8.30 -2.26 2.73
CA PRO A 71 -7.35 -2.89 1.84
C PRO A 71 -7.08 -2.06 0.57
N CYS A 72 -5.88 -2.23 0.03
CA CYS A 72 -5.47 -1.71 -1.27
C CYS A 72 -4.92 -2.86 -2.11
N TYR A 73 -5.73 -3.34 -3.04
CA TYR A 73 -5.36 -4.42 -3.96
C TYR A 73 -4.61 -3.84 -5.16
N LEU A 74 -3.69 -4.63 -5.70
CA LEU A 74 -3.03 -4.31 -6.96
C LEU A 74 -4.02 -4.52 -8.11
N SER A 75 -4.09 -3.57 -9.04
CA SER A 75 -4.88 -3.76 -10.26
C SER A 75 -4.24 -4.84 -11.14
N GLU A 76 -5.03 -5.50 -11.98
CA GLU A 76 -4.56 -6.59 -12.84
C GLU A 76 -3.37 -6.18 -13.72
N GLU A 77 -3.29 -4.92 -14.16
CA GLU A 77 -2.16 -4.40 -14.94
C GLU A 77 -0.80 -4.49 -14.22
N THR A 78 -0.80 -4.40 -12.88
CA THR A 78 0.42 -4.51 -12.05
C THR A 78 0.91 -5.95 -11.89
N THR A 79 0.01 -6.93 -11.99
CA THR A 79 0.34 -8.36 -11.86
C THR A 79 1.06 -8.88 -13.11
N TYR A 80 0.76 -8.31 -14.29
CA TYR A 80 1.27 -8.81 -15.58
C TYR A 80 2.71 -8.36 -15.94
N LYS A 81 3.19 -7.20 -15.47
CA LYS A 81 4.50 -6.66 -15.92
C LYS A 81 5.72 -7.06 -15.08
N GLY A 82 5.53 -7.55 -13.85
CA GLY A 82 6.63 -7.81 -12.93
C GLY A 82 7.04 -9.29 -12.74
N LEU A 83 6.14 -10.24 -12.96
CA LEU A 83 6.33 -11.63 -12.52
C LEU A 83 6.54 -12.66 -13.65
N TYR A 84 6.40 -12.28 -14.93
CA TYR A 84 6.46 -13.22 -16.06
C TYR A 84 7.57 -12.99 -17.09
N ARG A 85 8.57 -12.15 -16.82
CA ARG A 85 9.72 -12.01 -17.75
C ARG A 85 10.80 -13.08 -17.61
N LYS A 86 10.55 -14.15 -16.85
CA LYS A 86 11.38 -15.36 -16.80
C LYS A 86 10.55 -16.64 -16.74
N ARG A 87 9.83 -16.95 -17.81
CA ARG A 87 9.50 -18.33 -18.22
C ARG A 87 8.89 -18.30 -19.62
N GLY A 88 9.62 -18.82 -20.60
CA GLY A 88 9.05 -19.22 -21.90
C GLY A 88 9.23 -18.25 -23.07
N ALA A 89 10.47 -17.99 -23.48
CA ALA A 89 10.77 -17.84 -24.91
C ALA A 89 11.52 -19.11 -25.32
N ALA A 90 10.76 -20.19 -25.44
CA ALA A 90 11.19 -21.42 -26.11
C ALA A 90 10.12 -21.68 -27.19
N SER A 91 10.42 -21.18 -28.38
CA SER A 91 9.81 -21.55 -29.66
C SER A 91 10.76 -21.09 -30.75
#